data_AF-A0A9D4KJJ3-F1
#
_entry.id   AF-A0A9D4KJJ3-F1
#
_cell.length_a   1.000
_cell.length_b   1.000
_cell.length_c   1.000
_cell.angle_alpha   90.00
_cell.angle_beta   90.00
_cell.angle_gamma   90.00
#
_symmetry.space_group_name_H-M   'P 1'
#
loop_
_entity.id
_entity.type
_entity.pdbx_description
1 polymer ?
#
loop_
_entity_poly.entity_id
_entity_poly.type
_entity_poly.pdbx_seq_one_letter_code
_entity_poly.pdbx_strand_id
1 'polypeptide(L)' 'MRMLATHVMSNAAYFCTGTVPHGQFFHYGLSLDLYTHFTSPIRRYADIILRAFLYGLETLP' A
#
# COMPACT_ATOMS: atom_id res chain seq x y z
N MET A 1 -1.28 -11.05 -25.01
CA MET A 1 -0.01 -10.50 -24.49
C MET A 1 -0.11 -9.88 -23.10
N ARG A 2 -1.12 -9.03 -22.79
CA ARG A 2 -1.21 -8.38 -21.46
C ARG A 2 -1.43 -9.33 -20.27
N MET A 3 -2.30 -10.35 -20.41
CA MET A 3 -2.55 -11.33 -19.34
C MET A 3 -1.30 -12.14 -18.97
N LEU A 4 -0.54 -12.59 -19.97
CA LEU A 4 0.70 -13.34 -19.74
C LEU A 4 1.75 -12.48 -19.01
N ALA A 5 1.85 -11.20 -19.38
CA ALA A 5 2.74 -10.25 -18.72
C ALA A 5 2.37 -10.04 -17.24
N THR A 6 1.08 -9.94 -16.90
CA THR A 6 0.66 -9.81 -15.49
C THR A 6 0.91 -11.07 -14.67
N HIS A 7 0.85 -12.26 -15.30
CA HIS A 7 1.10 -13.52 -14.60
C HIS A 7 2.56 -13.73 -14.17
N VAL A 8 3.51 -13.08 -14.85
CA VAL A 8 4.94 -13.18 -14.51
C VAL A 8 5.42 -12.07 -13.57
N MET A 9 4.56 -11.11 -13.24
CA MET A 9 4.87 -10.07 -12.25
C MET A 9 4.81 -10.63 -10.83
N SER A 10 5.70 -10.16 -9.96
CA SER A 10 5.61 -10.43 -8.53
C SER A 10 4.32 -9.86 -7.94
N ASN A 11 3.72 -10.59 -7.00
CA ASN A 11 2.53 -10.12 -6.30
C ASN A 11 2.84 -8.90 -5.44
N ALA A 12 1.93 -7.92 -5.43
CA ALA A 12 2.01 -6.80 -4.48
C ALA A 12 1.74 -7.31 -3.06
N ALA A 13 2.51 -6.81 -2.09
CA ALA A 13 2.39 -7.16 -0.69
C ALA A 13 2.30 -5.91 0.18
N TYR A 14 1.55 -6.00 1.29
CA TYR A 14 1.57 -4.96 2.30
C TYR A 14 2.82 -5.08 3.17
N PHE A 15 3.37 -3.94 3.56
CA PHE A 15 4.48 -3.86 4.49
C PHE A 15 4.34 -2.60 5.35
N CYS A 16 4.99 -2.58 6.51
CA CYS A 16 5.13 -1.38 7.33
C CYS A 16 6.40 -0.64 6.91
N THR A 17 6.38 0.70 6.91
CA THR A 17 7.52 1.56 6.52
C THR A 17 8.81 1.24 7.29
N GLY A 18 8.72 0.70 8.52
CA GLY A 18 9.88 0.29 9.32
C GLY A 18 10.45 -1.11 9.01
N THR A 19 9.79 -1.89 8.15
CA THR A 19 10.19 -3.28 7.86
C THR A 19 11.04 -3.40 6.59
N VAL A 20 10.93 -2.43 5.68
CA VAL A 20 11.54 -2.46 4.35
C VAL A 20 12.34 -1.17 4.14
N PRO A 21 13.52 -1.20 3.50
CA PRO A 21 14.25 0.02 3.17
C PRO A 21 13.47 0.91 2.19
N HIS A 22 13.58 2.24 2.33
CA HIS A 22 12.84 3.21 1.50
C HIS A 22 13.02 3.01 -0.02
N GLY A 23 14.21 2.55 -0.47
CA GLY A 23 14.48 2.27 -1.87
C GLY A 23 13.64 1.12 -2.48
N GLN A 24 12.87 0.40 -1.66
CA GLN A 24 12.05 -0.74 -2.09
C GLN A 24 10.53 -0.45 -2.00
N PHE A 25 10.11 0.80 -1.79
CA PHE A 25 8.68 1.16 -1.69
C PHE A 25 7.97 1.26 -3.04
N PHE A 26 8.74 1.24 -4.14
CA PHE A 26 8.24 1.47 -5.48
C PHE A 26 7.21 0.41 -5.92
N HIS A 27 6.04 0.88 -6.33
CA HIS A 27 4.97 0.03 -6.85
C HIS A 27 5.05 -0.07 -8.37
N TYR A 28 5.76 -1.10 -8.86
CA TYR A 28 6.00 -1.31 -10.30
C TYR A 28 4.75 -1.26 -11.17
N GLY A 29 3.64 -1.90 -10.76
CA GLY A 29 2.39 -1.93 -11.55
C GLY A 29 1.67 -0.58 -11.67
N LEU A 30 2.00 0.41 -10.85
CA LEU A 30 1.39 1.75 -10.84
C LEU A 30 2.40 2.86 -11.19
N SER A 31 3.69 2.53 -11.29
CA SER A 31 4.77 3.48 -11.47
C SER A 31 4.78 4.61 -10.44
N LEU A 32 4.62 4.26 -9.16
CA LEU A 32 4.60 5.18 -8.02
C LEU A 32 5.68 4.81 -7.00
N ASP A 33 6.33 5.82 -6.40
CA ASP A 33 7.38 5.62 -5.38
C ASP A 33 6.84 5.16 -4.03
N LEU A 34 5.58 5.49 -3.73
CA LEU A 34 4.88 5.10 -2.51
C LEU A 34 3.40 4.92 -2.80
N TYR A 35 2.83 3.81 -2.32
CA TYR A 35 1.42 3.51 -2.52
C TYR A 35 0.84 2.75 -1.33
N THR A 36 -0.43 3.01 -1.01
CA THR A 36 -1.20 2.29 0.00
C THR A 36 -2.69 2.30 -0.35
N HIS A 37 -3.45 1.39 0.24
CA HIS A 37 -4.89 1.33 0.09
C HIS A 37 -5.63 2.11 1.19
N PHE A 38 -6.69 2.81 0.80
CA PHE A 38 -7.49 3.62 1.74
C PHE A 38 -9.01 3.67 1.44
N THR A 39 -9.41 3.31 0.23
CA THR A 39 -10.75 3.59 -0.32
C THR A 39 -11.81 2.51 -0.06
N SER A 40 -11.51 1.45 0.68
CA SER A 40 -12.42 0.30 0.92
C SER A 40 -12.27 -0.32 2.32
N PRO A 41 -12.44 0.46 3.42
CA PRO A 41 -12.28 -0.02 4.79
C PRO A 41 -13.23 -1.14 5.19
N ILE A 42 -14.39 -1.26 4.55
CA ILE A 42 -15.36 -2.34 4.84
C ILE A 42 -14.78 -3.73 4.54
N ARG A 43 -13.83 -3.82 3.60
CA ARG A 43 -13.36 -5.09 3.03
C ARG A 43 -11.83 -5.24 2.97
N ARG A 44 -11.08 -4.28 3.50
CA ARG A 44 -9.61 -4.33 3.60
C ARG A 44 -9.17 -3.83 4.98
N TYR A 45 -8.54 -4.71 5.75
CA TYR A 45 -8.06 -4.36 7.09
C TYR A 45 -6.95 -3.28 7.05
N ALA A 46 -6.10 -3.27 6.02
CA ALA A 46 -5.08 -2.24 5.82
C ALA A 46 -5.68 -0.82 5.80
N ASP A 47 -6.80 -0.63 5.08
CA ASP A 47 -7.51 0.65 5.01
C ASP A 47 -8.07 1.06 6.38
N ILE A 48 -8.45 0.12 7.24
CA ILE A 48 -8.91 0.39 8.62
C ILE A 48 -7.74 0.91 9.47
N ILE A 49 -6.59 0.24 9.43
CA ILE A 49 -5.38 0.67 10.16
C ILE A 49 -4.99 2.08 9.74
N LEU A 50 -4.92 2.33 8.43
CA LEU A 50 -4.50 3.62 7.91
C LEU A 50 -5.50 4.73 8.27
N ARG A 51 -6.80 4.43 8.26
CA ARG A 51 -7.84 5.35 8.70
C ARG A 51 -7.72 5.68 10.18
N ALA A 52 -7.46 4.68 11.03
CA ALA A 52 -7.22 4.89 12.47
C ALA A 52 -5.96 5.74 12.71
N PHE A 53 -4.88 5.48 11.96
CA PHE A 53 -3.64 6.25 12.04
C PHE A 53 -3.85 7.71 11.61
N LEU A 54 -4.48 7.93 10.45
CA LEU A 54 -4.72 9.27 9.91
C LEU A 54 -5.58 10.12 10.86
N TYR A 55 -6.72 9.59 11.30
CA TYR A 55 -7.58 10.32 12.25
C TYR A 55 -6.92 10.49 13.62
N GLY A 56 -6.10 9.53 14.07
CA GLY A 56 -5.32 9.67 15.30
C GLY A 56 -4.29 10.80 15.21
N LEU A 57 -3.63 10.96 14.05
CA LEU A 57 -2.72 12.07 13.79
C LEU A 57 -3.43 13.42 13.70
N GLU A 58 -4.64 13.48 13.13
CA GLU A 58 -5.44 14.71 13.06
C GLU A 58 -5.90 15.20 14.44
N THR A 59 -5.90 14.33 15.46
CA THR A 59 -6.28 14.69 16.84
C THR A 59 -5.12 15.08 17.74
N LEU A 60 -3.87 15.02 17.26
CA LEU A 60 -2.70 15.54 17.98
C LEU A 60 -2.58 17.05 17.74
N PRO A 61 -2.30 17.87 18.78
CA PRO A 61 -2.19 19.32 18.67
C PRO A 61 -1.02 19.79 17.81
#